data_AF-A0A820YWB6-F1
#
_entry.id   AF-A0A820YWB6-F1
#
_cell.length_a   1.000
_cell.length_b   1.000
_cell.length_c   1.000
_cell.angle_alpha   90.00
_cell.angle_beta   90.00
_cell.angle_gamma   90.00
#
_symmetry.space_group_name_H-M   'P 1'
#
loop_
_entity.id
_entity.type
_entity.pdbx_description
1 polymer ?
#
loop_
_entity_poly.entity_id
_entity_poly.type
_entity_poly.pdbx_seq_one_letter_code
_entity_poly.pdbx_strand_id
1 'polypeptide(L)'
;QFVSSIQSLTSSLVQRDIFMFFGIVCTNITCSRERPPIVTIIGSKDSTGTKYADRVQFSPQEKIPLEFINDLHIYVRELLCEFSNYNSYLPNKLILYRAGVDDGSFEKILDNELPAIRRACQGKYNCLKTELNKQILSDINLD
;
A
#
# COMPACT_ATOMS: atom_id res chain seq x y z
N GLN A 1 41.49 -16.88 -11.03
CA GLN A 1 41.13 -15.68 -11.81
C GLN A 1 39.86 -15.90 -12.63
N PHE A 2 39.74 -16.95 -13.44
CA PHE A 2 38.52 -17.24 -14.24
C PHE A 2 37.25 -17.47 -13.40
N VAL A 3 37.31 -18.25 -12.33
CA VAL A 3 36.16 -18.53 -11.43
C VAL A 3 35.68 -17.26 -10.72
N SER A 4 36.61 -16.37 -10.33
CA SER A 4 36.31 -15.09 -9.69
C SER A 4 35.61 -14.11 -10.65
N SER A 5 35.97 -14.15 -11.94
CA SER A 5 35.30 -13.40 -13.00
C SER A 5 33.89 -13.93 -13.28
N ILE A 6 33.70 -15.26 -13.26
CA ILE A 6 32.36 -15.86 -13.36
C ILE A 6 31.50 -15.50 -12.14
N GLN A 7 32.02 -15.55 -10.91
CA GLN A 7 31.30 -15.13 -9.71
C GLN A 7 30.89 -13.64 -9.75
N SER A 8 31.76 -12.78 -10.27
CA SER A 8 31.47 -11.35 -10.51
C SER A 8 30.34 -11.16 -11.54
N LEU A 9 30.37 -11.91 -12.63
CA LEU A 9 29.33 -11.89 -13.68
C LEU A 9 28.00 -12.49 -13.20
N THR A 10 28.02 -13.58 -12.43
CA THR A 10 26.82 -14.25 -11.90
C THR A 10 26.19 -13.52 -10.71
N SER A 11 26.97 -12.73 -9.96
CA SER A 11 26.46 -11.92 -8.84
C SER A 11 25.42 -10.89 -9.31
N SER A 12 25.58 -10.37 -10.53
CA SER A 12 24.62 -9.45 -11.15
C SER A 12 23.28 -10.10 -11.56
N LEU A 13 23.19 -11.43 -11.58
CA LEU A 13 22.03 -12.17 -12.10
C LEU A 13 21.15 -12.78 -11.01
N VAL A 14 21.52 -12.68 -9.73
CA VAL A 14 20.66 -13.09 -8.61
C VAL A 14 20.18 -11.84 -7.89
N GLN A 15 19.17 -11.18 -8.48
CA GLN A 15 18.46 -10.12 -7.77
C GLN A 15 17.77 -10.75 -6.56
N ARG A 16 18.22 -10.39 -5.35
CA ARG A 16 17.59 -10.85 -4.12
C ARG A 16 16.14 -10.38 -4.09
N ASP A 17 15.23 -11.28 -3.73
CA ASP A 17 13.84 -10.90 -3.51
C ASP A 17 13.74 -10.01 -2.27
N ILE A 18 13.13 -8.85 -2.44
CA ILE A 18 12.86 -7.84 -1.44
C ILE A 18 11.35 -7.76 -1.33
N PHE A 19 10.84 -8.33 -0.23
CA PHE A 19 9.42 -8.40 0.03
C PHE A 19 8.95 -7.17 0.80
N MET A 20 7.75 -6.71 0.45
CA MET A 20 6.95 -5.82 1.29
C MET A 20 5.60 -6.50 1.57
N PHE A 21 5.21 -6.50 2.83
CA PHE A 21 4.00 -7.15 3.31
C PHE A 21 2.90 -6.10 3.50
N PHE A 22 1.72 -6.37 2.97
CA PHE A 22 0.54 -5.53 3.08
C PHE A 22 -0.59 -6.26 3.80
N GLY A 23 -1.38 -5.50 4.55
CA GLY A 23 -2.64 -5.94 5.13
C GLY A 23 -3.75 -4.96 4.77
N ILE A 24 -4.91 -5.45 4.35
CA ILE A 24 -6.10 -4.63 4.09
C ILE A 24 -7.29 -5.21 4.84
N VAL A 25 -7.91 -4.39 5.69
CA VAL A 25 -9.13 -4.72 6.41
C VAL A 25 -10.19 -3.66 6.16
N CYS A 26 -11.41 -4.10 5.87
CA CYS A 26 -12.57 -3.24 5.80
C CYS A 26 -13.51 -3.66 6.93
N THR A 27 -13.72 -2.77 7.90
CA THR A 27 -14.53 -3.05 9.08
C THR A 27 -15.83 -2.27 9.00
N ASN A 28 -16.96 -2.99 9.07
CA ASN A 28 -18.28 -2.39 9.24
C ASN A 28 -18.62 -2.37 10.74
N ILE A 29 -18.76 -1.19 11.34
CA ILE A 29 -19.14 -1.06 12.75
C ILE A 29 -20.67 -1.12 12.84
N THR A 30 -21.22 -2.33 12.76
CA THR A 30 -22.65 -2.56 12.81
C THR A 30 -23.18 -2.45 14.24
N CYS A 31 -23.43 -1.22 14.70
CA CYS A 31 -24.37 -0.93 15.79
C CYS A 31 -25.35 0.22 15.45
N SER A 32 -25.06 1.07 14.47
CA SER A 32 -26.01 2.02 13.90
C SER A 32 -25.76 2.18 12.39
N ARG A 33 -26.82 2.38 11.61
CA ARG A 33 -26.74 2.60 10.15
C ARG A 33 -26.06 3.91 9.76
N GLU A 34 -25.64 4.71 10.75
CA GLU A 34 -25.17 6.08 10.61
C GLU A 34 -23.64 6.19 10.53
N ARG A 35 -22.89 5.08 10.67
CA ARG A 35 -21.43 5.12 10.66
C ARG A 35 -20.86 4.50 9.39
N PRO A 36 -19.97 5.22 8.68
CA PRO A 36 -19.34 4.71 7.48
C PRO A 36 -18.40 3.53 7.79
N PRO A 37 -18.23 2.58 6.86
CA PRO A 37 -17.21 1.55 7.02
C PRO A 37 -15.81 2.18 7.03
N ILE A 38 -14.93 1.58 7.82
CA ILE A 38 -13.53 1.99 7.96
C ILE A 38 -12.67 1.03 7.16
N VAL A 39 -11.86 1.58 6.26
CA VAL A 39 -10.85 0.83 5.51
C VAL A 39 -9.49 1.16 6.10
N THR A 40 -8.75 0.13 6.48
CA THR A 40 -7.38 0.27 6.97
C THR A 40 -6.45 -0.55 6.10
N ILE A 41 -5.40 0.12 5.60
CA ILE A 41 -4.35 -0.46 4.78
C ILE A 41 -3.05 -0.29 5.55
N ILE A 42 -2.35 -1.39 5.80
CA ILE A 42 -1.05 -1.39 6.45
C ILE A 42 0.00 -1.95 5.49
N GLY A 43 1.22 -1.42 5.55
CA GLY A 43 2.36 -1.88 4.77
C GLY A 43 3.61 -1.93 5.62
N SER A 44 4.40 -3.00 5.49
CA SER A 44 5.71 -3.06 6.13
C SER A 44 6.60 -1.97 5.52
N LYS A 45 7.33 -1.22 6.34
CA LYS A 45 8.26 -0.20 5.85
C LYS A 45 9.71 -0.69 5.80
N ASP A 46 10.03 -1.79 6.45
CA ASP A 46 11.34 -2.44 6.42
C ASP A 46 11.28 -3.78 5.68
N SER A 47 12.40 -4.21 5.11
CA SER A 47 12.50 -5.49 4.39
C SER A 47 12.43 -6.72 5.30
N THR A 48 12.52 -6.56 6.63
CA THR A 48 12.37 -7.68 7.58
C THR A 48 10.92 -7.89 8.02
N GLY A 49 10.00 -7.00 7.65
CA GLY A 49 8.58 -7.12 7.98
C GLY A 49 8.27 -6.89 9.46
N THR A 50 9.11 -6.14 10.18
CA THR A 50 8.96 -5.91 11.63
C THR A 50 8.32 -4.57 11.96
N LYS A 51 8.33 -3.61 11.02
CA LYS A 51 7.80 -2.26 11.20
C LYS A 51 6.78 -1.97 10.12
N TYR A 52 5.67 -1.36 10.51
CA TYR A 52 4.56 -1.06 9.61
C TYR A 52 4.20 0.42 9.64
N ALA A 53 3.58 0.86 8.56
CA ALA A 53 2.91 2.15 8.42
C ALA A 53 1.47 1.89 7.97
N ASP A 54 0.56 2.75 8.39
CA ASP A 54 -0.88 2.61 8.15
C ASP A 54 -1.44 3.78 7.34
N ARG A 55 -2.52 3.49 6.60
CA ARG A 55 -3.40 4.45 5.94
C ARG A 55 -4.83 4.05 6.26
N VAL A 56 -5.61 5.01 6.72
CA VAL A 56 -7.01 4.81 7.12
C VAL A 56 -7.90 5.69 6.27
N GLN A 57 -8.96 5.10 5.71
CA GLN A 57 -9.98 5.80 4.95
C GLN A 57 -11.34 5.57 5.61
N PHE A 58 -12.08 6.67 5.81
CA PHE A 58 -13.50 6.63 6.15
C PHE A 58 -14.28 6.75 4.84
N SER A 59 -15.16 5.80 4.53
CA SER A 59 -15.96 5.86 3.29
C SER A 59 -17.18 6.76 3.49
N PRO A 60 -17.27 7.97 2.90
CA PRO A 60 -18.29 8.95 3.26
C PRO A 60 -19.72 8.62 2.82
N GLN A 61 -20.00 7.44 2.26
CA GLN A 61 -21.30 7.11 1.68
C GLN A 61 -21.91 5.86 2.29
N GLU A 62 -23.13 6.02 2.80
CA GLU A 62 -24.08 4.96 3.21
C GLU A 62 -24.47 3.99 2.07
N LYS A 63 -23.92 4.17 0.85
CA LYS A 63 -24.36 3.48 -0.38
C LYS A 63 -23.26 2.85 -1.21
N ILE A 64 -21.97 3.02 -0.88
CA ILE A 64 -20.92 2.27 -1.57
C ILE A 64 -20.81 0.92 -0.85
N PRO A 65 -21.09 -0.22 -1.52
CA PRO A 65 -20.83 -1.52 -0.93
C PRO A 65 -19.36 -1.58 -0.48
N LEU A 66 -19.09 -2.23 0.66
CA LEU A 66 -17.75 -2.42 1.26
C LEU A 66 -16.65 -2.91 0.29
N GLU A 67 -17.02 -3.29 -0.93
CA GLU A 67 -16.25 -3.98 -1.94
C GLU A 67 -15.33 -3.06 -2.77
N PHE A 68 -15.40 -1.73 -2.62
CA PHE A 68 -14.63 -0.79 -3.45
C PHE A 68 -13.86 0.26 -2.64
N ILE A 69 -12.54 0.10 -2.60
CA ILE A 69 -11.61 1.13 -2.12
C ILE A 69 -11.23 2.01 -3.31
N ASN A 70 -11.97 3.10 -3.53
CA ASN A 70 -11.83 3.96 -4.72
C ASN A 70 -10.39 4.49 -4.92
N ASP A 71 -9.64 4.71 -3.83
CA ASP A 71 -8.32 5.34 -3.85
C ASP A 71 -7.19 4.41 -3.39
N LEU A 72 -7.38 3.08 -3.47
CA LEU A 72 -6.38 2.10 -3.01
C LEU A 72 -4.99 2.34 -3.61
N HIS A 73 -4.94 2.72 -4.88
CA HIS A 73 -3.70 3.01 -5.59
C HIS A 73 -2.89 4.16 -4.97
N ILE A 74 -3.55 5.16 -4.38
CA ILE A 74 -2.90 6.28 -3.70
C ILE A 74 -2.24 5.80 -2.42
N TYR A 75 -2.97 5.07 -1.58
CA TYR A 75 -2.47 4.55 -0.31
C TYR A 75 -1.32 3.55 -0.49
N VAL A 76 -1.45 2.64 -1.45
CA VAL A 76 -0.38 1.68 -1.79
C VAL A 76 0.86 2.42 -2.27
N ARG A 77 0.70 3.47 -3.10
CA ARG A 77 1.81 4.30 -3.56
C ARG A 77 2.48 5.00 -2.39
N GLU A 78 1.74 5.60 -1.46
CA GLU A 78 2.30 6.27 -0.28
C GLU A 78 3.10 5.30 0.59
N LEU A 79 2.59 4.08 0.81
CA LEU A 79 3.30 3.05 1.57
C LEU A 79 4.55 2.56 0.83
N LEU A 80 4.51 2.41 -0.49
CA LEU A 80 5.70 2.11 -1.31
C LEU A 80 6.75 3.23 -1.21
N CYS A 81 6.32 4.49 -1.17
CA CYS A 81 7.20 5.63 -0.97
C CYS A 81 7.83 5.60 0.42
N GLU A 82 7.06 5.24 1.45
CA GLU A 82 7.56 5.11 2.82
C GLU A 82 8.59 3.97 2.95
N PHE A 83 8.35 2.83 2.30
CA PHE A 83 9.33 1.75 2.19
C PHE A 83 10.61 2.22 1.48
N SER A 84 10.47 2.90 0.34
CA SER A 84 11.62 3.42 -0.40
C SER A 84 12.41 4.45 0.40
N ASN A 85 11.75 5.30 1.16
CA ASN A 85 12.39 6.29 2.01
C ASN A 85 13.15 5.63 3.18
N TYR A 86 12.60 4.54 3.73
CA TYR A 86 13.22 3.82 4.84
C TYR A 86 14.43 2.98 4.39
N ASN A 87 14.35 2.35 3.21
CA ASN A 87 15.36 1.38 2.75
C ASN A 87 16.29 1.89 1.64
N SER A 88 16.00 3.04 1.01
CA SER A 88 16.66 3.56 -0.21
C SER A 88 16.47 2.70 -1.46
N TYR A 89 15.58 1.71 -1.42
CA TYR A 89 15.20 0.86 -2.55
C TYR A 89 13.72 0.48 -2.46
N LEU A 90 13.13 0.11 -3.59
CA LEU A 90 11.76 -0.39 -3.66
C LEU A 90 11.71 -1.92 -3.49
N PRO A 91 10.58 -2.46 -3.01
CA PRO A 91 10.37 -3.90 -3.02
C PRO A 91 10.18 -4.39 -4.46
N ASN A 92 10.59 -5.62 -4.75
CA ASN A 92 10.34 -6.29 -6.04
C ASN A 92 9.27 -7.38 -5.94
N LYS A 93 8.80 -7.69 -4.73
CA LYS A 93 7.69 -8.61 -4.45
C LYS A 93 6.75 -7.99 -3.42
N LEU A 94 5.45 -8.07 -3.68
CA LEU A 94 4.40 -7.66 -2.74
C LEU A 94 3.60 -8.87 -2.29
N ILE A 95 3.38 -8.98 -0.98
CA ILE A 95 2.52 -10.00 -0.37
C ILE A 95 1.37 -9.28 0.31
N LEU A 96 0.14 -9.56 -0.11
CA LEU A 96 -1.05 -8.85 0.37
C LEU A 96 -2.01 -9.82 1.08
N TYR A 97 -2.33 -9.50 2.33
CA TYR A 97 -3.34 -10.18 3.13
C TYR A 97 -4.61 -9.33 3.19
N ARG A 98 -5.71 -9.83 2.61
CA ARG A 98 -7.02 -9.17 2.62
C ARG A 98 -7.94 -9.89 3.63
N ALA A 99 -8.37 -9.19 4.68
CA ALA A 99 -9.15 -9.77 5.78
C ALA A 99 -10.65 -9.40 5.69
N GLY A 100 -11.54 -10.35 5.98
CA GLY A 100 -12.99 -10.12 5.97
C GLY A 100 -13.57 -10.01 4.56
N VAL A 101 -13.22 -10.97 3.70
CA VAL A 101 -13.83 -11.16 2.38
C VAL A 101 -14.82 -12.30 2.49
N ASP A 102 -16.07 -12.03 2.14
CA ASP A 102 -17.11 -13.05 2.04
C ASP A 102 -16.94 -13.86 0.73
N ASP A 103 -17.27 -15.16 0.76
CA ASP A 103 -17.02 -16.09 -0.35
C ASP A 103 -17.60 -15.60 -1.70
N GLY A 104 -18.76 -14.93 -1.69
CA GLY A 104 -19.42 -14.43 -2.90
C GLY A 104 -18.84 -13.13 -3.47
N SER A 105 -17.99 -12.43 -2.72
CA SER A 105 -17.47 -11.10 -3.09
C SER A 105 -16.00 -11.11 -3.52
N PHE A 106 -15.31 -12.27 -3.41
CA PHE A 106 -13.88 -12.38 -3.68
C PHE A 106 -13.49 -11.94 -5.10
N GLU A 107 -14.14 -12.47 -6.14
CA GLU A 107 -13.81 -12.13 -7.53
C GLU A 107 -13.99 -10.64 -7.81
N LYS A 108 -15.09 -10.07 -7.33
CA LYS A 108 -15.40 -8.64 -7.49
C LYS A 108 -14.38 -7.74 -6.81
N ILE A 109 -13.96 -8.10 -5.60
CA ILE A 109 -12.91 -7.38 -4.86
C ILE A 109 -11.58 -7.49 -5.60
N LEU A 110 -11.22 -8.70 -6.07
CA LEU A 110 -9.98 -8.94 -6.79
C LEU A 110 -9.91 -8.13 -8.09
N ASP A 111 -11.00 -8.13 -8.87
CA ASP A 111 -11.11 -7.39 -10.15
C ASP A 111 -10.98 -5.88 -9.97
N ASN A 112 -11.29 -5.35 -8.79
CA ASN A 112 -11.16 -3.94 -8.48
C ASN A 112 -9.81 -3.58 -7.82
N GLU A 113 -9.42 -4.29 -6.77
CA GLU A 113 -8.25 -3.96 -5.96
C GLU A 113 -6.94 -4.27 -6.70
N LEU A 114 -6.86 -5.40 -7.42
CA LEU A 114 -5.62 -5.83 -8.09
C LEU A 114 -5.16 -4.84 -9.17
N PRO A 115 -6.04 -4.32 -10.07
CA PRO A 115 -5.64 -3.28 -11.00
C PRO A 115 -5.20 -1.98 -10.30
N ALA A 116 -5.81 -1.61 -9.17
CA ALA A 116 -5.42 -0.44 -8.41
C ALA A 116 -4.01 -0.59 -7.80
N ILE A 117 -3.70 -1.77 -7.23
CA ILE A 117 -2.36 -2.11 -6.72
C ILE A 117 -1.33 -2.10 -7.86
N ARG A 118 -1.65 -2.72 -9.01
CA ARG A 118 -0.78 -2.72 -10.19
C ARG A 118 -0.50 -1.30 -10.69
N ARG A 119 -1.53 -0.45 -10.74
CA ARG A 119 -1.39 0.97 -11.11
C ARG A 119 -0.45 1.71 -10.16
N ALA A 120 -0.55 1.47 -8.85
CA ALA A 120 0.36 2.05 -7.87
C ALA A 120 1.83 1.66 -8.13
N CYS A 121 2.07 0.41 -8.56
CA CYS A 121 3.40 -0.11 -8.85
C CYS A 121 4.00 0.39 -10.18
N GLN A 122 3.14 0.72 -11.16
CA GLN A 122 3.54 1.19 -12.49
C GLN A 122 3.76 2.70 -12.56
N GLY A 123 3.21 3.46 -11.62
CA GLY A 123 3.38 4.91 -11.57
C GLY A 123 4.85 5.31 -11.36
N LYS A 124 5.27 6.44 -11.92
CA LYS A 124 6.50 7.08 -11.47
C LYS A 124 6.33 7.40 -9.98
N TYR A 125 7.18 6.80 -9.15
CA TYR A 125 7.26 7.12 -7.72
C TYR A 125 7.83 8.53 -7.55
N ASN A 126 7.02 9.54 -7.86
CA ASN A 126 7.20 10.84 -7.24
C ASN A 126 6.78 10.60 -5.79
N CYS A 127 7.72 10.15 -4.98
CA CYS A 127 7.55 10.02 -3.54
C CYS A 127 7.26 11.44 -3.05
N LEU A 128 5.98 11.80 -3.06
CA LEU A 128 5.50 13.10 -2.64
C LEU A 128 5.98 13.21 -1.20
N LYS A 129 7.01 14.02 -0.99
CA LYS A 129 7.36 14.55 0.31
C LYS A 129 6.12 15.34 0.74
N THR A 130 5.19 14.65 1.36
CA THR A 130 4.22 15.21 2.28
C THR A 130 3.54 16.45 1.72
N GLU A 131 2.82 16.34 0.59
CA GLU A 131 1.91 17.42 0.18
C GLU A 131 0.84 17.69 1.26
N LEU A 132 0.59 16.71 2.15
CA LEU A 132 -0.20 16.91 3.36
C LEU A 132 0.44 17.89 4.36
N ASN A 133 1.77 17.98 4.46
CA ASN A 133 2.42 18.95 5.35
C ASN A 133 2.36 20.37 4.78
N LYS A 134 2.29 20.56 3.46
CA LYS A 134 2.09 21.91 2.90
C LYS A 134 0.67 22.42 3.09
N GLN A 135 -0.33 21.55 2.91
CA GLN A 135 -1.73 21.92 3.09
C GLN A 135 -2.07 22.20 4.56
N ILE A 136 -1.58 21.36 5.49
CA ILE A 136 -1.80 21.58 6.92
C ILE A 136 -1.02 22.81 7.43
N LEU A 137 0.18 23.08 6.92
CA LEU A 137 0.94 24.29 7.29
C LEU A 137 0.41 25.56 6.62
N SER A 138 -0.24 25.48 5.46
CA SER A 138 -0.95 26.62 4.87
C SER A 138 -2.23 26.97 5.63
N ASP A 139 -2.90 25.96 6.19
CA ASP A 139 -4.13 26.16 6.96
C ASP A 139 -3.86 26.59 8.41
N ILE A 140 -2.64 26.38 8.93
CA ILE A 140 -2.19 26.85 10.25
C ILE A 140 -1.61 28.27 10.21
N ASN A 141 -1.16 28.76 9.05
CA ASN A 141 -0.78 30.16 8.86
C ASN A 141 -1.96 30.96 8.30
N LEU A 142 -2.93 31.24 9.17
CA LEU A 142 -3.84 32.37 9.05
C LEU A 142 -3.51 33.33 10.19
N ASP A 143 -3.13 34.55 9.81
CA ASP A 143 -2.99 35.81 10.58
C ASP A 143 -3.00 35.75 12.12
#